data_AF-A0A2A4X286-F1
#
_entry.id   AF-A0A2A4X286-F1
#
_cell.length_a   1.000
_cell.length_b   1.000
_cell.length_c   1.000
_cell.angle_alpha   90.00
_cell.angle_beta   90.00
_cell.angle_gamma   90.00
#
_symmetry.space_group_name_H-M   'P 1'
#
loop_
_entity.id
_entity.type
_entity.pdbx_description
1 polymer ?
#
loop_
_entity_poly.entity_id
_entity_poly.type
_entity_poly.pdbx_seq_one_letter_code
_entity_poly.pdbx_strand_id
1 'polypeptide(L)'
;MTTMLLVDMHRNPPKGNIVASYCESEGRRLYTVRSRLLQVYIDANKHPIEQLMEEVKQRGSTRYHLISKEDRDHPKAAAKRLVDKLFGKGK
;
A
#
# COMPACT_ATOMS: atom_id res chain seq x y z
N MET A 1 11.22 -9.33 -6.38
CA MET A 1 10.41 -8.20 -6.87
C MET A 1 9.22 -8.03 -5.94
N THR A 2 9.13 -6.89 -5.25
CA THR A 2 8.04 -6.64 -4.31
C THR A 2 7.13 -5.56 -4.88
N THR A 3 5.85 -5.88 -5.02
CA THR A 3 4.83 -4.88 -5.41
C THR A 3 4.02 -4.49 -4.19
N MET A 4 3.98 -3.19 -3.91
CA MET A 4 3.13 -2.60 -2.88
C MET A 4 1.93 -1.93 -3.51
N LEU A 5 0.80 -2.01 -2.85
CA LEU A 5 -0.48 -1.48 -3.28
C LEU A 5 -0.92 -0.42 -2.30
N LEU A 6 -1.27 0.76 -2.81
CA LEU A 6 -1.95 1.79 -2.05
C LEU A 6 -3.46 1.60 -2.23
N VAL A 7 -4.14 1.34 -1.12
CA VAL A 7 -5.55 0.99 -1.08
C VAL A 7 -6.33 2.09 -0.35
N ASP A 8 -7.32 2.67 -1.03
CA ASP A 8 -8.29 3.59 -0.41
C ASP A 8 -9.42 2.76 0.22
N MET A 9 -9.45 2.73 1.55
CA MET A 9 -10.43 1.96 2.33
C MET A 9 -11.75 2.70 2.54
N HIS A 10 -11.80 4.01 2.28
CA HIS A 10 -13.02 4.81 2.47
C HIS A 10 -14.08 4.51 1.40
N ARG A 11 -13.65 4.24 0.16
CA ARG A 11 -14.58 4.07 -0.97
C ARG A 11 -15.27 2.70 -1.01
N ASN A 12 -14.65 1.67 -0.45
CA ASN A 12 -15.20 0.31 -0.50
C ASN A 12 -14.72 -0.58 0.67
N PRO A 13 -15.10 -0.28 1.93
CA PRO A 13 -14.85 -1.21 3.03
C PRO A 13 -15.63 -2.51 2.78
N PRO A 14 -15.04 -3.72 2.94
CA PRO A 14 -13.72 -4.03 3.49
C PRO A 14 -12.62 -4.30 2.44
N LYS A 15 -12.94 -4.35 1.15
CA LYS A 15 -12.00 -4.77 0.09
C LYS A 15 -11.00 -3.68 -0.31
N GLY A 16 -11.39 -2.42 -0.07
CA GLY A 16 -10.69 -1.22 -0.49
C GLY A 16 -10.54 -1.11 -2.01
N ASN A 17 -10.23 0.09 -2.49
CA ASN A 17 -9.94 0.32 -3.90
C ASN A 17 -8.44 0.52 -4.12
N ILE A 18 -7.81 -0.24 -5.03
CA ILE A 18 -6.41 -0.01 -5.38
C ILE A 18 -6.33 1.29 -6.17
N VAL A 19 -5.70 2.30 -5.60
CA VAL A 19 -5.59 3.63 -6.21
C VAL A 19 -4.21 3.88 -6.80
N ALA A 20 -3.19 3.21 -6.28
CA ALA A 20 -1.83 3.23 -6.84
C ALA A 20 -1.07 1.96 -6.45
N SER A 21 0.07 1.73 -7.09
CA SER A 21 1.01 0.67 -6.75
C SER A 21 2.44 1.15 -7.00
N TYR A 22 3.40 0.55 -6.32
CA TYR A 22 4.80 0.65 -6.72
C TYR A 22 5.45 -0.73 -6.77
N CYS A 23 6.41 -0.88 -7.68
CA CYS A 23 7.23 -2.07 -7.78
C CYS A 23 8.68 -1.70 -7.50
N GLU A 24 9.34 -2.46 -6.62
CA GLU A 24 10.76 -2.34 -6.35
C GLU A 24 11.53 -3.50 -7.01
N SER A 25 12.48 -3.15 -7.87
CA SER A 25 13.40 -4.06 -8.54
C SER A 25 14.77 -3.40 -8.64
N GLU A 26 15.84 -4.07 -8.19
CA GLU A 26 17.23 -3.60 -8.31
C GLU A 26 17.45 -2.17 -7.78
N GLY A 27 16.80 -1.81 -6.66
CA GLY A 27 16.89 -0.48 -6.05
C GLY A 27 16.13 0.62 -6.79
N ARG A 28 15.42 0.30 -7.89
CA ARG A 28 14.54 1.24 -8.59
C ARG A 28 13.08 0.99 -8.21
N ARG A 29 12.37 2.08 -7.94
CA ARG A 29 10.93 2.07 -7.66
C ARG A 29 10.16 2.65 -8.84
N LEU A 30 9.28 1.85 -9.42
CA LEU A 30 8.35 2.30 -10.46
C LEU A 30 6.96 2.47 -9.85
N TYR A 31 6.43 3.68 -9.90
CA TYR A 31 5.11 4.01 -9.39
C TYR A 31 4.07 4.00 -10.50
N THR A 32 2.88 3.51 -10.20
CA THR A 32 1.74 3.50 -11.12
C THR A 32 0.50 4.00 -10.38
N VAL A 33 -0.05 5.12 -10.82
CA VAL A 33 -1.30 5.69 -10.29
C VAL A 33 -2.45 5.18 -11.16
N ARG A 34 -3.44 4.54 -10.53
CA ARG A 34 -4.61 3.97 -11.23
C ARG A 34 -5.86 4.85 -11.08
N SER A 35 -5.95 5.59 -9.98
CA SER A 35 -7.08 6.46 -9.69
C SER A 35 -6.90 7.84 -10.29
N ARG A 36 -7.81 8.24 -11.19
CA ARG A 36 -7.83 9.60 -11.76
C ARG A 36 -7.96 10.68 -10.68
N LEU A 37 -8.76 10.45 -9.64
CA LEU A 37 -8.88 11.42 -8.53
C LEU A 37 -7.54 11.56 -7.78
N LEU A 38 -6.85 10.45 -7.55
CA LEU A 38 -5.56 10.48 -6.87
C LEU A 38 -4.51 11.20 -7.74
N GLN A 39 -4.52 10.98 -9.05
CA GLN A 39 -3.65 11.70 -9.99
C GLN A 39 -3.91 13.21 -9.92
N VAL A 40 -5.18 13.65 -9.95
CA VAL A 40 -5.53 15.07 -9.81
C VAL A 40 -5.03 15.64 -8.48
N TYR A 41 -5.13 14.90 -7.39
CA TYR A 41 -4.61 15.33 -6.09
C TYR A 41 -3.09 15.49 -6.09
N ILE A 42 -2.36 14.52 -6.63
CA ILE A 42 -0.89 14.56 -6.78
C ILE A 42 -0.48 15.78 -7.60
N ASP A 43 -1.12 15.98 -8.75
CA ASP A 43 -0.83 17.08 -9.67
C ASP A 43 -1.12 18.44 -9.02
N ALA A 44 -2.27 18.57 -8.34
CA ALA A 44 -2.69 19.82 -7.69
C ALA A 44 -1.77 20.21 -6.52
N ASN A 45 -1.30 19.23 -5.74
CA ASN A 45 -0.43 19.50 -4.59
C ASN A 45 1.05 19.56 -4.99
N LYS A 46 1.43 19.19 -6.22
CA LYS A 46 2.83 19.00 -6.65
C LYS A 46 3.60 18.00 -5.79
N HIS A 47 2.89 17.09 -5.13
CA HIS A 47 3.49 16.05 -4.29
C HIS A 47 3.65 14.78 -5.12
N PRO A 48 4.87 14.25 -5.32
CA PRO A 48 5.05 12.99 -6.01
C PRO A 48 4.38 11.84 -5.23
N ILE A 49 3.84 10.86 -5.96
CA ILE A 49 3.22 9.66 -5.38
C ILE A 49 4.16 8.93 -4.39
N GLU A 50 5.47 9.01 -4.63
CA GLU A 50 6.50 8.49 -3.73
C GLU A 50 6.40 9.09 -2.33
N GLN A 51 6.28 10.41 -2.20
CA GLN A 51 6.16 11.08 -0.91
C GLN A 51 4.89 10.66 -0.20
N LEU A 52 3.76 10.60 -0.90
CA LEU A 52 2.49 10.14 -0.32
C LEU A 52 2.61 8.71 0.21
N MET A 53 3.25 7.81 -0.53
CA MET A 53 3.41 6.41 -0.10
C MET A 53 4.35 6.30 1.11
N GLU A 54 5.43 7.08 1.17
CA GLU A 54 6.30 7.12 2.34
C GLU A 54 5.60 7.73 3.56
N GLU A 55 4.78 8.77 3.39
CA GLU A 55 3.97 9.33 4.48
C GLU A 55 2.99 8.30 5.05
N VAL A 56 2.25 7.61 4.18
CA VAL A 56 1.32 6.54 4.61
C VAL A 56 2.06 5.42 5.34
N LYS A 57 3.27 5.08 4.90
CA LYS A 57 4.11 4.06 5.54
C LYS A 57 4.64 4.50 6.91
N GLN A 58 5.12 5.73 7.03
CA GLN A 58 5.79 6.23 8.25
C GLN A 58 4.80 6.68 9.31
N ARG A 59 3.76 7.41 8.93
CA ARG A 59 2.80 8.04 9.85
C ARG A 59 1.54 7.22 10.02
N GLY A 60 1.29 6.26 9.13
CA GLY A 60 0.00 5.61 9.01
C GLY A 60 -1.05 6.55 8.42
N SER A 61 -2.10 5.96 7.87
CA SER A 61 -3.30 6.69 7.45
C SER A 61 -4.53 5.84 7.76
N THR A 62 -5.60 6.49 8.22
CA THR A 62 -6.90 5.84 8.44
C THR A 62 -7.65 5.60 7.14
N ARG A 63 -7.26 6.31 6.06
CA ARG A 63 -7.92 6.24 4.76
C ARG A 63 -7.15 5.37 3.77
N TYR A 64 -5.83 5.55 3.72
CA TYR A 64 -4.97 4.86 2.79
C TYR A 64 -4.14 3.80 3.51
N HIS A 65 -4.17 2.59 2.97
CA HIS A 65 -3.38 1.48 3.51
C HIS A 65 -2.40 1.00 2.45
N LEU A 66 -1.15 0.83 2.88
CA LEU A 66 -0.12 0.25 2.05
C LEU A 66 -0.01 -1.24 2.39
N ILE A 67 -0.34 -2.11 1.42
CA ILE A 67 -0.28 -3.57 1.59
C ILE A 67 0.58 -4.17 0.49
N SER A 68 1.29 -5.25 0.77
CA SER A 68 1.97 -5.98 -0.31
C SER A 68 0.94 -6.68 -1.20
N LYS A 69 1.26 -6.83 -2.49
CA LYS A 69 0.42 -7.60 -3.41
C LYS A 69 0.26 -9.05 -2.93
N GLU A 70 1.32 -9.63 -2.39
CA GLU A 70 1.29 -10.98 -1.82
C GLU A 70 0.28 -11.10 -0.67
N ASP A 71 0.28 -10.15 0.28
CA ASP A 71 -0.67 -10.17 1.40
C ASP A 71 -2.12 -10.00 0.93
N ARG A 72 -2.33 -9.18 -0.11
CA ARG A 72 -3.66 -9.02 -0.72
C ARG A 72 -4.15 -10.30 -1.37
N ASP A 73 -3.27 -10.99 -2.09
CA ASP A 73 -3.61 -12.21 -2.83
C ASP A 73 -3.74 -13.42 -1.87
N HIS A 74 -3.05 -13.40 -0.72
CA HIS A 74 -3.03 -14.44 0.30
C HIS A 74 -3.35 -13.93 1.73
N PRO A 75 -4.55 -13.40 1.98
CA PRO A 75 -4.89 -12.73 3.24
C PRO A 75 -4.83 -13.65 4.46
N LYS A 76 -5.12 -14.95 4.31
CA LYS A 76 -5.01 -15.94 5.40
C LYS A 76 -3.55 -16.16 5.83
N ALA A 77 -2.63 -16.21 4.87
CA ALA A 77 -1.20 -16.37 5.15
C ALA A 77 -0.64 -15.09 5.80
N ALA A 78 -1.05 -13.92 5.30
CA ALA A 78 -0.69 -12.63 5.88
C ALA A 78 -1.15 -12.51 7.35
N ALA A 79 -2.40 -12.87 7.64
CA ALA A 79 -2.93 -12.87 9.00
C ALA A 79 -2.13 -13.81 9.93
N LYS A 80 -1.80 -15.02 9.45
CA LYS A 80 -0.98 -15.96 10.22
C LYS A 80 0.41 -15.38 10.52
N ARG A 81 1.12 -14.81 9.53
CA ARG A 81 2.42 -14.15 9.74
C ARG A 81 2.35 -13.03 10.76
N LEU A 82 1.28 -12.23 10.73
CA LEU A 82 1.07 -11.15 11.69
C LEU A 82 0.87 -11.68 13.11
N VAL A 83 0.02 -12.71 13.27
CA VAL A 83 -0.19 -13.40 14.54
C VAL A 83 1.14 -13.98 15.05
N ASP A 84 1.87 -14.73 14.22
CA ASP A 84 3.15 -15.34 14.61
C ASP A 84 4.17 -14.28 15.06
N LYS A 85 4.18 -13.09 14.41
CA LYS A 85 5.02 -11.94 14.79
C LYS A 85 4.60 -11.32 16.12
N LEU A 86 3.31 -11.17 16.38
CA LEU A 86 2.78 -10.59 17.63
C LEU A 86 2.98 -11.52 18.83
N PHE A 87 2.85 -12.82 18.62
CA PHE A 87 2.95 -13.83 19.68
C PHE A 87 4.32 -14.51 19.76
N GLY A 88 5.33 -13.99 19.03
CA GLY A 88 6.73 -14.40 19.17
C GLY A 88 7.04 -15.84 18.74
N LYS A 89 6.20 -16.49 17.94
CA LYS A 89 6.43 -17.87 17.45
C LYS A 89 7.40 -17.93 16.25
N GLY A 90 8.40 -17.07 16.26
CA GLY A 90 9.41 -16.94 15.21
C GLY A 90 10.81 -16.84 15.79
N LYS A 91 11.25 -17.87 16.50
CA LYS A 91 12.65 -18.24 16.65
C LYS A 91 12.78 -19.72 16.34
#